data_AF-A0A975EGB1-F1
#
_entry.id   AF-A0A975EGB1-F1
#
_cell.length_a   1.000
_cell.length_b   1.000
_cell.length_c   1.000
_cell.angle_alpha   90.00
_cell.angle_beta   90.00
_cell.angle_gamma   90.00
#
_symmetry.space_group_name_H-M   'P 1'
#
loop_
_entity.id
_entity.type
_entity.pdbx_description
1 polymer ?
#
loop_
_entity_poly.entity_id
_entity_poly.type
_entity_poly.pdbx_seq_one_letter_code
_entity_poly.pdbx_strand_id
1 'polypeptide(L)'
;MSGRKPPVPFVFWIIWFAILNGLFIILFFAAGGIPEGTNEGETPMGLVLVAMALAAVSMAIRFLLIPRIKDLAKLLPAMVVGLALAEAIGMIGMFVIPKNLPQTQIALFVTSVSAVLAYAPFYVLSLVERRKMF
;
A
#
# COMPACT_ATOMS: atom_id res chain seq x y z
N MET A 1 21.72 4.88 30.69
CA MET A 1 21.39 5.65 29.47
C MET A 1 19.90 5.52 29.23
N SER A 2 19.12 6.58 29.50
CA SER A 2 17.68 6.59 29.20
C SER A 2 17.51 6.58 27.67
N GLY A 3 17.27 5.40 27.11
CA GLY A 3 17.02 5.25 25.68
C GLY A 3 15.74 6.00 25.32
N ARG A 4 15.87 7.17 24.69
CA ARG A 4 14.72 7.91 24.17
C ARG A 4 14.00 7.01 23.17
N LYS A 5 12.81 6.52 23.53
CA LYS A 5 11.96 5.78 22.60
C LYS A 5 11.69 6.70 21.40
N PRO A 6 11.84 6.22 20.16
CA PRO A 6 11.58 7.04 18.99
C PRO A 6 10.13 7.54 19.03
N PRO A 7 9.87 8.78 18.58
CA PRO A 7 8.52 9.32 18.58
C PRO A 7 7.62 8.44 17.71
N VAL A 8 6.50 7.97 18.28
CA VAL A 8 5.57 7.02 17.64
C VAL A 8 5.20 7.39 16.19
N PRO A 9 4.95 8.67 15.83
CA PRO A 9 4.68 9.04 14.43
C PRO A 9 5.79 8.65 13.44
N PHE A 10 7.04 8.66 13.88
CA PHE A 10 8.18 8.34 13.02
C PHE A 10 8.18 6.87 12.59
N VAL A 11 7.71 5.97 13.45
CA VAL A 11 7.57 4.53 13.15
C VAL A 11 6.59 4.32 12.00
N PHE A 12 5.46 5.03 11.98
CA PHE A 12 4.47 4.94 10.90
C PHE A 12 5.05 5.41 9.56
N TRP A 13 5.79 6.52 9.57
CA TRP A 13 6.45 7.05 8.38
C TRP A 13 7.49 6.09 7.81
N ILE A 14 8.33 5.50 8.66
CA ILE A 14 9.32 4.51 8.23
C ILE A 14 8.64 3.32 7.57
N ILE A 15 7.60 2.76 8.19
CA ILE A 15 6.91 1.58 7.66
C ILE A 15 6.25 1.89 6.32
N TRP A 16 5.54 3.02 6.24
CA TRP A 16 4.91 3.46 5.00
C TRP A 16 5.94 3.66 3.88
N PHE A 17 7.05 4.34 4.17
CA PHE A 17 8.10 4.58 3.19
C PHE A 17 8.82 3.30 2.77
N ALA A 18 9.06 2.38 3.71
CA ALA A 18 9.67 1.08 3.44
C ALA A 18 8.81 0.23 2.51
N ILE A 19 7.50 0.17 2.73
CA ILE A 19 6.56 -0.56 1.86
C ILE A 19 6.50 0.07 0.47
N LEU A 20 6.40 1.41 0.39
CA LEU A 20 6.38 2.11 -0.90
C LEU A 20 7.65 1.83 -1.71
N ASN A 21 8.83 1.95 -1.09
CA ASN A 21 10.09 1.67 -1.78
C ASN A 21 10.26 0.19 -2.10
N GLY A 22 9.82 -0.70 -1.20
CA GLY A 22 9.80 -2.14 -1.42
C GLY A 22 9.08 -2.49 -2.73
N LEU A 23 7.94 -1.86 -3.00
CA LEU A 23 7.19 -2.04 -4.24
C LEU A 23 8.04 -1.72 -5.50
N PHE A 24 8.77 -0.60 -5.48
CA PHE A 24 9.67 -0.23 -6.58
C PHE A 24 10.89 -1.13 -6.70
N ILE A 25 11.48 -1.53 -5.56
CA ILE A 25 12.60 -2.47 -5.54
C ILE A 25 12.17 -3.79 -6.18
N ILE A 26 11.01 -4.32 -5.81
CA ILE A 26 10.48 -5.55 -6.40
C ILE A 26 10.25 -5.38 -7.90
N LEU A 27 9.68 -4.26 -8.35
CA LEU A 27 9.48 -4.00 -9.78
C LEU A 27 10.81 -4.04 -10.56
N PHE A 28 11.82 -3.29 -10.11
CA PHE A 28 13.07 -3.14 -10.84
C PHE A 28 14.02 -4.33 -10.71
N PHE A 29 14.07 -4.98 -9.55
CA PHE A 29 15.04 -6.04 -9.28
C PHE A 29 14.46 -7.47 -9.41
N ALA A 30 13.14 -7.64 -9.25
CA ALA A 30 12.52 -8.97 -9.30
C ALA A 30 11.55 -9.15 -10.48
N ALA A 31 10.78 -8.12 -10.85
CA ALA A 31 9.80 -8.22 -11.94
C ALA A 31 10.39 -7.97 -13.34
N GLY A 32 11.61 -7.44 -13.42
CA GLY A 32 12.30 -7.18 -14.69
C GLY A 32 12.10 -5.78 -15.26
N GLY A 33 11.67 -4.82 -14.43
CA GLY A 33 11.50 -3.42 -14.82
C GLY A 33 10.07 -3.04 -15.19
N ILE A 34 9.92 -1.87 -15.81
CA ILE A 34 8.62 -1.36 -16.27
C ILE A 34 8.20 -2.16 -17.50
N PRO A 35 7.00 -2.80 -17.51
CA PRO A 35 6.49 -3.47 -18.69
C PRO A 35 6.27 -2.48 -19.84
N GLU A 36 6.65 -2.84 -21.05
CA GLU A 36 6.49 -1.99 -22.24
C GLU A 36 5.70 -2.72 -23.33
N GLY A 37 5.00 -1.96 -24.19
CA GLY A 37 4.25 -2.48 -25.32
C GLY A 37 2.73 -2.45 -25.15
N THR A 38 2.04 -3.11 -26.08
CA THR A 38 0.58 -3.24 -26.10
C THR A 38 0.14 -4.60 -25.61
N ASN A 39 -1.04 -4.69 -25.01
CA ASN A 39 -1.61 -5.97 -24.62
C ASN A 39 -1.86 -6.85 -25.85
N GLU A 40 -1.39 -8.09 -25.79
CA GLU A 40 -1.66 -9.12 -26.78
C GLU A 40 -2.50 -10.21 -26.13
N GLY A 41 -3.79 -10.28 -26.51
CA GLY A 41 -4.73 -11.29 -26.02
C GLY A 41 -5.73 -10.78 -24.99
N GLU A 42 -6.52 -11.70 -24.45
CA GLU A 42 -7.59 -11.37 -23.52
C GLU A 42 -7.05 -11.08 -22.12
N THR A 43 -7.56 -10.01 -21.52
CA THR A 43 -7.20 -9.67 -20.13
C THR A 43 -7.88 -10.66 -19.17
N PRO A 44 -7.15 -11.28 -18.23
CA PRO A 44 -7.72 -12.22 -17.28
C PRO A 44 -8.59 -11.47 -16.25
N MET A 45 -9.84 -11.22 -16.63
CA MET A 45 -10.75 -10.37 -15.85
C MET A 45 -10.95 -10.85 -14.42
N GLY A 46 -10.91 -12.16 -14.16
CA GLY A 46 -10.97 -12.70 -12.80
C GLY A 46 -9.83 -12.18 -11.90
N LEU A 47 -8.60 -12.14 -12.40
CA LEU A 47 -7.45 -11.63 -11.63
C LEU A 47 -7.55 -10.12 -11.42
N VAL A 48 -7.99 -9.39 -12.45
CA VAL A 48 -8.23 -7.95 -12.35
C VAL A 48 -9.29 -7.65 -11.28
N LEU A 49 -10.40 -8.40 -11.27
CA LEU A 49 -11.46 -8.24 -10.26
C LEU A 49 -10.97 -8.53 -8.85
N VAL A 50 -10.13 -9.56 -8.66
CA VAL A 50 -9.50 -9.83 -7.37
C VAL A 50 -8.63 -8.66 -6.93
N ALA A 51 -7.80 -8.12 -7.83
CA ALA A 51 -6.95 -6.97 -7.53
C ALA A 51 -7.79 -5.72 -7.20
N MET A 52 -8.89 -5.48 -7.91
CA MET A 52 -9.81 -4.38 -7.61
C MET A 52 -10.56 -4.57 -6.29
N ALA A 53 -10.91 -5.80 -5.93
CA ALA A 53 -11.49 -6.11 -4.62
C ALA A 53 -10.49 -5.81 -3.49
N LEU A 54 -9.22 -6.19 -3.66
CA LEU A 54 -8.15 -5.85 -2.71
C LEU A 54 -7.99 -4.32 -2.58
N ALA A 55 -8.02 -3.59 -3.70
CA ALA A 55 -7.99 -2.13 -3.70
C ALA A 55 -9.17 -1.54 -2.92
N ALA A 56 -10.39 -2.03 -3.16
CA ALA A 56 -11.58 -1.57 -2.46
C ALA A 56 -11.51 -1.83 -0.95
N VAL A 57 -11.09 -3.02 -0.53
CA VAL A 57 -10.94 -3.37 0.89
C VAL A 57 -9.83 -2.53 1.54
N SER A 58 -8.69 -2.37 0.87
CA SER A 58 -7.61 -1.49 1.33
C SER A 58 -8.12 -0.06 1.52
N MET A 59 -8.88 0.48 0.57
CA MET A 59 -9.38 1.85 0.65
C MET A 59 -10.48 2.01 1.71
N ALA A 60 -11.30 0.98 1.93
CA ALA A 60 -12.26 0.92 3.02
C ALA A 60 -11.56 0.95 4.39
N ILE A 61 -10.45 0.22 4.57
CA ILE A 61 -9.64 0.31 5.79
C ILE A 61 -9.13 1.75 5.96
N ARG A 62 -8.65 2.37 4.88
CA ARG A 62 -8.05 3.72 4.93
C ARG A 62 -9.03 4.81 5.32
N PHE A 63 -10.22 4.81 4.74
CA PHE A 63 -11.19 5.91 4.89
C PHE A 63 -12.32 5.59 5.85
N LEU A 64 -12.66 4.32 6.06
CA LEU A 64 -13.73 3.94 6.98
C LEU A 64 -13.15 3.48 8.32
N LEU A 65 -12.18 2.57 8.32
CA LEU A 65 -11.70 1.98 9.58
C LEU A 65 -10.74 2.90 10.34
N ILE A 66 -9.66 3.35 9.70
CA ILE A 66 -8.59 4.13 10.33
C ILE A 66 -9.10 5.41 11.03
N PRO A 67 -9.99 6.23 10.43
CA PRO A 67 -10.47 7.45 11.09
C PRO A 67 -11.27 7.19 12.37
N ARG A 68 -11.76 5.97 12.58
CA ARG A 68 -12.52 5.57 13.77
C ARG A 68 -11.62 5.07 14.91
N ILE A 69 -10.35 4.77 14.64
CA ILE A 69 -9.41 4.25 15.64
C ILE A 69 -8.75 5.41 16.38
N LYS A 70 -8.97 5.48 17.71
CA LYS A 70 -8.36 6.49 18.59
C LYS A 70 -7.10 5.97 19.32
N ASP A 71 -6.91 4.67 19.35
CA ASP A 71 -5.79 4.01 20.03
C ASP A 71 -4.63 3.78 19.04
N LEU A 72 -3.48 4.40 19.32
CA LEU A 72 -2.27 4.25 18.51
C LEU A 72 -1.80 2.79 18.40
N ALA A 73 -2.02 1.97 19.44
CA ALA A 73 -1.62 0.56 19.42
C ALA A 73 -2.44 -0.25 18.40
N LYS A 74 -3.69 0.13 18.14
CA LYS A 74 -4.58 -0.51 17.16
C LYS A 74 -4.44 0.10 15.76
N LEU A 75 -3.99 1.36 15.69
CA LEU A 75 -3.84 2.10 14.45
C LEU A 75 -2.72 1.53 13.58
N LEU A 76 -1.59 1.15 14.19
CA LEU A 76 -0.44 0.63 13.45
C LEU A 76 -0.76 -0.69 12.74
N PRO A 77 -1.31 -1.72 13.40
CA PRO A 77 -1.73 -2.95 12.70
C PRO A 77 -2.74 -2.69 11.58
N ALA A 78 -3.72 -1.80 11.78
CA ALA A 78 -4.70 -1.45 10.75
C ALA A 78 -4.03 -0.82 9.51
N MET A 79 -3.04 0.05 9.71
CA MET A 79 -2.24 0.61 8.61
C MET A 79 -1.48 -0.48 7.86
N VAL A 80 -0.80 -1.38 8.58
CA VAL A 80 0.00 -2.45 7.97
C VAL A 80 -0.87 -3.40 7.15
N VAL A 81 -2.04 -3.80 7.66
CA VAL A 81 -2.98 -4.66 6.91
C VAL A 81 -3.45 -3.95 5.63
N GLY A 82 -3.82 -2.67 5.74
CA GLY A 82 -4.23 -1.88 4.58
C GLY A 82 -3.15 -1.75 3.51
N LEU A 83 -1.91 -1.50 3.94
CA LEU A 83 -0.73 -1.43 3.07
C LEU A 83 -0.40 -2.77 2.42
N ALA A 84 -0.48 -3.88 3.16
CA ALA A 84 -0.24 -5.21 2.62
C ALA A 84 -1.27 -5.58 1.53
N LEU A 85 -2.55 -5.21 1.72
CA LEU A 85 -3.57 -5.36 0.69
C LEU A 85 -3.29 -4.49 -0.54
N ALA A 86 -2.80 -3.27 -0.34
CA ALA A 86 -2.43 -2.38 -1.45
C ALA A 86 -1.22 -2.93 -2.24
N GLU A 87 -0.21 -3.44 -1.55
CA GLU A 87 0.97 -4.06 -2.14
C GLU A 87 0.63 -5.35 -2.90
N ALA A 88 -0.30 -6.16 -2.39
CA ALA A 88 -0.75 -7.39 -3.05
C ALA A 88 -1.29 -7.12 -4.47
N ILE A 89 -1.90 -5.96 -4.73
CA ILE A 89 -2.33 -5.53 -6.08
C ILE A 89 -1.13 -5.48 -7.02
N GLY A 90 -0.03 -4.87 -6.57
CA GLY A 90 1.21 -4.76 -7.33
C GLY A 90 1.85 -6.12 -7.56
N MET A 91 1.84 -6.99 -6.55
CA MET A 91 2.35 -8.37 -6.66
C MET A 91 1.56 -9.19 -7.69
N ILE A 92 0.23 -9.05 -7.73
CA ILE A 92 -0.61 -9.68 -8.77
C ILE A 92 -0.21 -9.16 -10.15
N GLY A 93 -0.07 -7.84 -10.30
CA GLY A 93 0.35 -7.22 -11.56
C GLY A 93 1.73 -7.69 -12.04
N MET A 94 2.71 -7.81 -11.14
CA MET A 94 4.08 -8.16 -11.49
C MET A 94 4.28 -9.65 -11.77
N PHE A 95 3.65 -10.53 -10.97
CA PHE A 95 3.99 -11.96 -10.97
C PHE A 95 2.89 -12.89 -11.46
N VAL A 96 1.63 -12.44 -11.44
CA VAL A 96 0.48 -13.30 -11.77
C VAL A 96 -0.10 -12.94 -13.14
N ILE A 97 -0.14 -11.65 -13.50
CA ILE A 97 -0.58 -11.23 -14.83
C ILE A 97 0.47 -11.65 -15.87
N PRO A 98 0.05 -12.31 -16.97
CA PRO A 98 0.93 -12.71 -18.07
C PRO A 98 1.72 -11.53 -18.68
N LYS A 99 2.98 -11.79 -19.07
CA LYS A 99 3.90 -10.76 -19.60
C LYS A 99 3.48 -10.17 -20.96
N ASN A 100 2.63 -10.86 -21.71
CA ASN A 100 2.03 -10.35 -22.94
C ASN A 100 0.92 -9.31 -22.70
N LEU A 101 0.64 -8.95 -21.43
CA LEU A 101 -0.34 -7.94 -21.04
C LEU A 101 0.28 -6.75 -20.28
N PRO A 102 1.30 -6.07 -20.85
CA PRO A 102 2.07 -5.04 -20.16
C PRO A 102 1.22 -3.86 -19.65
N GLN A 103 0.17 -3.47 -20.37
CA GLN A 103 -0.71 -2.37 -19.95
C GLN A 103 -1.51 -2.74 -18.71
N THR A 104 -1.95 -3.99 -18.61
CA THR A 104 -2.66 -4.50 -17.43
C THR A 104 -1.72 -4.57 -16.22
N GLN A 105 -0.47 -5.02 -16.44
CA GLN A 105 0.56 -5.03 -15.39
C GLN A 105 0.82 -3.62 -14.85
N ILE A 106 1.02 -2.63 -15.73
CA ILE A 106 1.21 -1.23 -15.35
C ILE A 106 -0.01 -0.68 -14.61
N ALA A 107 -1.23 -0.93 -15.11
CA ALA A 107 -2.45 -0.43 -14.48
C ALA A 107 -2.60 -0.91 -13.03
N LEU A 108 -2.33 -2.20 -12.78
CA LEU A 108 -2.35 -2.77 -11.43
C LEU A 108 -1.20 -2.22 -10.57
N PHE A 109 -0.01 -2.03 -11.14
CA PHE A 109 1.10 -1.41 -10.43
C PHE A 109 0.78 0.03 -10.01
N VAL A 110 0.26 0.86 -10.92
CA VAL A 110 -0.14 2.24 -10.63
C VAL A 110 -1.25 2.29 -9.58
N THR A 111 -2.19 1.35 -9.65
CA THR A 111 -3.27 1.22 -8.64
C THR A 111 -2.69 0.87 -7.27
N SER A 112 -1.74 -0.06 -7.21
CA SER A 112 -1.02 -0.42 -5.98
C SER A 112 -0.28 0.78 -5.38
N VAL A 113 0.52 1.49 -6.19
CA VAL A 113 1.24 2.71 -5.76
C VAL A 113 0.26 3.76 -5.24
N SER A 114 -0.83 4.02 -5.97
CA SER A 114 -1.83 5.02 -5.58
C SER A 114 -2.51 4.65 -4.25
N ALA A 115 -2.84 3.38 -4.06
CA ALA A 115 -3.39 2.87 -2.81
C ALA A 115 -2.40 3.02 -1.65
N VAL A 116 -1.12 2.65 -1.85
CA VAL A 116 -0.07 2.86 -0.83
C VAL A 116 0.10 4.35 -0.50
N LEU A 117 0.11 5.24 -1.49
CA LEU A 117 0.23 6.68 -1.28
C LEU A 117 -0.91 7.25 -0.41
N ALA A 118 -2.13 6.74 -0.60
CA ALA A 118 -3.28 7.16 0.22
C ALA A 118 -3.07 6.89 1.72
N TYR A 119 -2.21 5.93 2.09
CA TYR A 119 -1.90 5.57 3.47
C TYR A 119 -0.87 6.45 4.17
N ALA A 120 -0.37 7.51 3.53
CA ALA A 120 0.58 8.44 4.15
C ALA A 120 0.10 8.87 5.57
N PRO A 121 0.94 8.72 6.61
CA PRO A 121 0.48 8.71 8.01
C PRO A 121 0.28 10.10 8.63
N PHE A 122 -0.20 11.07 7.87
CA PHE A 122 -0.49 12.42 8.36
C PHE A 122 -1.51 12.45 9.51
N TYR A 123 -2.44 11.49 9.54
CA TYR A 123 -3.45 11.35 10.59
C TYR A 123 -2.87 10.96 11.96
N VAL A 124 -1.65 10.42 12.01
CA VAL A 124 -0.98 10.05 13.27
C VAL A 124 -0.50 11.29 14.02
N LEU A 125 -0.02 12.29 13.28
CA LEU A 125 0.44 13.55 13.86
C LEU A 125 -0.69 14.27 14.62
N SER A 126 -1.87 14.37 14.01
CA SER A 126 -3.03 15.03 14.62
C SER A 126 -3.59 14.27 15.84
N LEU A 127 -3.46 12.94 15.87
CA LEU A 127 -3.84 12.13 17.05
C LEU A 127 -2.87 12.33 18.22
N VAL A 128 -1.56 12.38 17.95
CA VAL A 128 -0.56 12.64 19.00
C VAL A 128 -0.71 14.04 19.59
N GLU A 129 -0.98 15.04 18.75
CA GLU A 129 -1.20 16.42 19.20
C GLU A 129 -2.44 16.53 20.10
N ARG A 130 -3.57 15.90 19.71
CA ARG A 130 -4.77 15.84 20.56
C ARG A 130 -4.52 15.20 21.92
N ARG A 131 -3.70 14.15 21.99
CA ARG A 131 -3.39 13.47 23.25
C ARG A 131 -2.53 14.31 24.21
N LYS A 132 -1.77 15.30 23.72
CA LYS A 132 -0.95 16.17 24.57
C LYS A 132 -1.76 17.29 25.24
N MET A 133 -2.97 17.57 24.75
CA MET A 133 -3.84 18.63 25.27
C MET A 133 -4.77 18.17 26.41
N PHE A 134 -4.81 16.87 26.71
CA PHE A 134 -5.57 16.27 27.81
C PHE A 134 -4.63 15.53 28.76
#